data_AF-A0A497GGM5-F1
#
_entry.id   AF-A0A497GGM5-F1
#
_cell.length_a   1.000
_cell.length_b   1.000
_cell.length_c   1.000
_cell.angle_alpha   90.00
_cell.angle_beta   90.00
_cell.angle_gamma   90.00
#
_symmetry.space_group_name_H-M   'P 1'
#
loop_
_entity.id
_entity.type
_entity.pdbx_description
1 polymer ?
#
loop_
_entity_poly.entity_id
_entity_poly.type
_entity_poly.pdbx_seq_one_letter_code
_entity_poly.pdbx_strand_id
1 'polypeptide(L)'
;MKKRRLGIARLNKFGKRFEIIVDVEKAWLFRNGEKVPIEEIVEGDFIYYDARKGLKASEIELKKLFGTDDVGEIAKRIITEGELQLTSEQRRKLIESKKKQIIEFLSRNSIDPRTGLPHPPKRIELALEEARVSIDPFKPVEAQINDVIRALRAILPLKIGKVIA
;
A
#
# COMPACT_ATOMS: atom_id res chain seq x y z
N MET A 1 4.39 7.80 20.81
CA MET A 1 4.72 8.23 19.43
C MET A 1 4.43 7.09 18.46
N LYS A 2 3.62 7.30 17.41
CA LYS A 2 3.43 6.31 16.33
C LYS A 2 4.80 6.05 15.68
N LYS A 3 5.22 4.80 15.58
CA LYS A 3 6.49 4.41 14.94
C LYS A 3 6.38 4.69 13.43
N ARG A 4 7.15 5.66 12.91
CA ARG A 4 7.19 5.99 11.47
C ARG A 4 7.62 4.77 10.66
N ARG A 5 6.89 4.46 9.59
CA ARG A 5 7.20 3.34 8.69
C ARG A 5 7.92 3.90 7.47
N LEU A 6 9.19 4.18 7.65
CA LEU A 6 10.02 4.82 6.65
C LEU A 6 10.34 3.86 5.49
N GLY A 7 10.33 4.40 4.27
CA GLY A 7 10.68 3.72 3.03
C GLY A 7 11.22 4.69 2.01
N ILE A 8 11.45 4.23 0.78
CA ILE A 8 11.99 5.05 -0.30
C ILE A 8 10.92 5.19 -1.38
N ALA A 9 10.57 6.42 -1.76
CA ALA A 9 9.85 6.66 -3.00
C ALA A 9 10.88 6.92 -4.11
N ARG A 10 10.67 6.32 -5.29
CA ARG A 10 11.60 6.39 -6.41
C ARG A 10 10.90 6.80 -7.69
N LEU A 11 11.49 7.73 -8.43
CA LEU A 11 11.09 8.11 -9.77
C LEU A 11 12.26 7.92 -10.75
N ASN A 12 12.04 7.16 -11.81
CA ASN A 12 12.99 7.08 -12.93
C ASN A 12 12.50 8.02 -14.04
N LYS A 13 13.20 9.13 -14.27
CA LYS A 13 12.84 10.15 -15.27
C LYS A 13 14.10 10.84 -15.79
N PHE A 14 14.07 11.33 -17.02
CA PHE A 14 15.22 12.02 -17.65
C PHE A 14 16.51 11.16 -17.71
N GLY A 15 16.36 9.83 -17.82
CA GLY A 15 17.48 8.90 -17.78
C GLY A 15 18.18 8.80 -16.42
N LYS A 16 17.59 9.37 -15.37
CA LYS A 16 18.13 9.40 -14.01
C LYS A 16 17.11 8.85 -13.00
N ARG A 17 17.63 8.47 -11.83
CA ARG A 17 16.85 7.95 -10.71
C ARG A 17 16.82 9.00 -9.61
N PHE A 18 15.63 9.35 -9.14
CA PHE A 18 15.43 10.27 -8.02
C PHE A 18 14.72 9.55 -6.89
N GLU A 19 15.20 9.74 -5.67
CA GLU A 19 14.76 9.03 -4.47
C GLU A 19 14.53 10.03 -3.33
N ILE A 20 13.53 9.74 -2.51
CA ILE A 20 13.25 10.45 -1.26
C ILE A 20 12.90 9.43 -0.18
N ILE A 21 13.16 9.80 1.07
CA ILE A 21 12.73 9.00 2.23
C ILE A 21 11.34 9.48 2.63
N VAL A 22 10.41 8.55 2.79
CA VAL A 22 9.00 8.86 3.11
C VAL A 22 8.44 7.94 4.17
N ASP A 23 7.46 8.41 4.93
CA ASP A 23 6.51 7.52 5.60
C ASP A 23 5.62 6.86 4.53
N VAL A 24 5.78 5.55 4.38
CA VAL A 24 5.16 4.77 3.31
C VAL A 24 3.63 4.84 3.39
N GLU A 25 3.06 4.77 4.59
CA GLU A 25 1.61 4.73 4.77
C GLU A 25 1.00 6.07 4.36
N LYS A 26 1.60 7.18 4.83
CA LYS A 26 1.16 8.51 4.44
C LYS A 26 1.38 8.81 2.95
N ALA A 27 2.51 8.39 2.39
CA ALA A 27 2.79 8.53 0.96
C ALA A 27 1.76 7.77 0.10
N TRP A 28 1.32 6.60 0.58
CA TRP A 28 0.26 5.83 -0.08
C TRP A 28 -1.10 6.54 -0.02
N LEU A 29 -1.50 7.05 1.14
CA LEU A 29 -2.76 7.82 1.28
C LEU A 29 -2.76 9.05 0.37
N PHE A 30 -1.65 9.78 0.36
CA PHE A 30 -1.45 10.93 -0.53
C PHE A 30 -1.61 10.55 -2.01
N ARG A 31 -1.03 9.41 -2.42
CA ARG A 31 -1.14 8.91 -3.79
C ARG A 31 -2.60 8.57 -4.18
N ASN A 32 -3.43 8.16 -3.23
CA ASN A 32 -4.85 7.88 -3.46
C ASN A 32 -5.74 9.13 -3.38
N GLY A 33 -5.17 10.32 -3.28
CA GLY A 33 -5.90 11.58 -3.27
C GLY A 33 -6.33 12.06 -1.88
N GLU A 34 -5.87 11.43 -0.80
CA GLU A 34 -6.08 11.98 0.54
C GLU A 34 -5.22 13.23 0.76
N LYS A 35 -5.78 14.21 1.47
CA LYS A 35 -5.10 15.47 1.79
C LYS A 35 -4.14 15.27 2.96
N VAL A 36 -2.93 14.78 2.66
CA VAL A 36 -1.84 14.64 3.64
C VAL A 36 -0.77 15.69 3.35
N PRO A 37 -0.34 16.51 4.35
CA PRO A 37 0.74 17.48 4.16
C PRO A 37 2.05 16.81 3.73
N ILE A 38 2.80 17.43 2.81
CA ILE A 38 4.01 16.81 2.25
C ILE A 38 5.13 16.70 3.29
N GLU A 39 5.18 17.65 4.22
CA GLU A 39 6.11 17.75 5.35
C GLU A 39 5.89 16.62 6.37
N GLU A 40 4.67 16.07 6.39
CA GLU A 40 4.32 14.93 7.21
C GLU A 40 4.66 13.59 6.56
N ILE A 41 4.89 13.57 5.24
CA ILE A 41 5.20 12.40 4.43
C ILE A 41 6.70 12.24 4.26
N VAL A 42 7.38 13.31 3.84
CA VAL A 42 8.79 13.29 3.48
C VAL A 42 9.66 13.41 4.73
N GLU A 43 10.74 12.64 4.78
CA GLU A 43 11.75 12.77 5.83
C GLU A 43 13.03 13.38 5.26
N GLY A 44 13.35 14.58 5.74
CA GLY A 44 14.50 15.36 5.30
C GLY A 44 14.20 16.26 4.10
N ASP A 45 15.18 17.11 3.78
CA ASP A 45 15.03 18.21 2.82
C ASP A 45 15.89 18.01 1.57
N PHE A 46 16.06 16.77 1.12
CA PHE A 46 16.93 16.45 0.00
C PHE A 46 16.31 15.44 -0.97
N ILE A 47 16.55 15.65 -2.26
CA ILE A 47 16.33 14.64 -3.30
C ILE A 47 17.64 13.89 -3.52
N TYR A 48 17.57 12.56 -3.56
CA TYR A 48 18.72 11.68 -3.69
C TYR A 48 18.77 11.01 -5.06
N TYR A 49 19.97 10.74 -5.56
CA TYR A 49 20.20 9.72 -6.58
C TYR A 49 20.18 8.30 -5.99
N ASP A 50 20.61 8.19 -4.73
CA ASP A 50 20.59 6.97 -3.94
C ASP A 50 20.47 7.34 -2.46
N ALA A 51 19.28 7.18 -1.89
CA ALA A 51 19.00 7.57 -0.51
C ALA A 51 19.78 6.69 0.49
N ARG A 52 20.03 5.42 0.16
CA ARG A 52 20.75 4.49 1.05
C ARG A 52 22.24 4.82 1.15
N LYS A 53 22.81 5.38 0.07
CA LYS A 53 24.21 5.83 0.03
C LYS A 53 24.37 7.31 0.38
N GLY A 54 23.27 8.03 0.60
CA GLY A 54 23.30 9.47 0.87
C GLY A 54 23.73 10.33 -0.34
N LEU A 55 23.64 9.80 -1.57
CA LEU A 55 24.05 10.51 -2.77
C LEU A 55 22.95 11.50 -3.18
N LYS A 56 23.18 12.80 -2.99
CA LYS A 56 22.20 13.87 -3.24
C LYS A 56 22.24 14.36 -4.69
N ALA A 57 21.09 14.74 -5.22
CA ALA A 57 21.00 15.50 -6.46
C ALA A 57 21.37 16.97 -6.20
N SER A 58 22.02 17.62 -7.17
CA SER A 58 22.38 19.04 -7.05
C SER A 58 21.20 19.94 -7.46
N GLU A 59 21.07 21.10 -6.81
CA GLU A 59 20.00 22.08 -7.10
C GLU A 59 20.01 22.53 -8.57
N ILE A 60 21.19 22.75 -9.15
CA ILE A 60 21.37 23.12 -10.57
C ILE A 60 20.72 22.07 -11.47
N GLU A 61 20.92 20.80 -11.14
CA GLU A 61 20.39 19.72 -11.92
C GLU A 61 18.89 19.52 -11.71
N LEU A 62 18.41 19.69 -10.48
CA LEU A 62 16.98 19.66 -10.18
C LEU A 62 16.25 20.76 -10.95
N LYS A 63 16.74 22.00 -10.94
CA LYS A 63 16.20 23.11 -11.74
C LYS A 63 16.16 22.77 -13.23
N LYS A 64 17.25 22.20 -13.76
CA LYS A 64 17.34 21.83 -15.17
C LYS A 64 16.33 20.75 -15.58
N LEU A 65 16.11 19.75 -14.72
CA LEU A 65 15.29 18.58 -15.07
C LEU A 65 13.82 18.73 -14.67
N PHE A 66 13.55 19.29 -13.49
CA PHE A 66 12.20 19.44 -12.94
C PHE A 66 11.62 20.84 -13.13
N GLY A 67 12.44 21.83 -13.48
CA GLY A 67 12.06 23.25 -13.58
C GLY A 67 12.10 24.00 -12.24
N THR A 68 12.47 23.32 -11.15
CA THR A 68 12.48 23.82 -9.78
C THR A 68 13.53 23.04 -8.96
N ASP A 69 14.04 23.63 -7.88
CA ASP A 69 14.77 22.94 -6.80
C ASP A 69 13.92 22.75 -5.54
N ASP A 70 12.64 23.14 -5.57
CA ASP A 70 11.74 22.95 -4.44
C ASP A 70 11.53 21.45 -4.16
N VAL A 71 12.03 21.03 -3.00
CA VAL A 71 12.02 19.61 -2.58
C VAL A 71 10.59 19.11 -2.41
N GLY A 72 9.67 19.95 -1.92
CA GLY A 72 8.27 19.58 -1.72
C GLY A 72 7.54 19.29 -3.02
N GLU A 73 7.70 20.16 -4.02
CA GLU A 73 7.13 20.00 -5.37
C GLU A 73 7.70 18.76 -6.07
N ILE A 74 9.02 18.57 -6.00
CA ILE A 74 9.66 17.39 -6.59
C ILE A 74 9.22 16.13 -5.85
N ALA A 75 9.13 16.16 -4.52
CA ALA A 75 8.69 15.01 -3.73
C ALA A 75 7.24 14.61 -4.08
N LYS A 76 6.33 15.58 -4.26
CA LYS A 76 4.96 15.30 -4.73
C LYS A 76 4.97 14.55 -6.06
N ARG A 77 5.80 14.97 -7.02
CA ARG A 77 5.96 14.25 -8.31
C ARG A 77 6.53 12.86 -8.10
N ILE A 78 7.54 12.69 -7.26
CA ILE A 78 8.14 11.37 -6.99
C ILE A 78 7.11 10.41 -6.36
N ILE A 79 6.28 10.86 -5.43
CA ILE A 79 5.27 10.01 -4.76
C ILE A 79 4.14 9.62 -5.72
N THR A 80 3.70 10.55 -6.56
CA THR A 80 2.54 10.36 -7.45
C THR A 80 2.90 9.59 -8.72
N GLU A 81 4.00 9.96 -9.38
CA GLU A 81 4.44 9.37 -10.65
C GLU A 81 5.36 8.16 -10.45
N GLY A 82 5.98 8.03 -9.28
CA GLY A 82 6.99 7.02 -8.99
C GLY A 82 6.46 5.74 -8.31
N GLU A 83 7.39 5.01 -7.71
CA GLU A 83 7.16 3.75 -7.00
C GLU A 83 7.54 3.86 -5.52
N LEU A 84 6.69 3.33 -4.64
CA LEU A 84 7.00 3.21 -3.21
C LEU A 84 7.70 1.88 -2.96
N GLN A 85 8.98 1.96 -2.57
CA GLN A 85 9.79 0.81 -2.23
C GLN A 85 9.57 0.39 -0.79
N LEU A 86 9.07 -0.84 -0.64
CA LEU A 86 8.97 -1.53 0.63
C LEU A 86 10.13 -2.49 0.82
N THR A 87 10.62 -2.64 2.05
CA THR A 87 11.41 -3.83 2.39
C THR A 87 10.51 -5.07 2.38
N SER A 88 11.11 -6.25 2.20
CA SER A 88 10.37 -7.53 2.24
C SER A 88 9.62 -7.72 3.56
N GLU A 89 10.23 -7.33 4.68
CA GLU A 89 9.61 -7.40 6.01
C GLU A 89 8.41 -6.44 6.14
N GLN A 90 8.54 -5.20 5.66
CA GLN A 90 7.44 -4.23 5.67
C GLN A 90 6.27 -4.72 4.81
N ARG A 91 6.55 -5.19 3.59
CA ARG A 91 5.55 -5.75 2.69
C ARG A 91 4.81 -6.91 3.33
N ARG A 92 5.55 -7.85 3.94
CA ARG A 92 4.95 -9.00 4.63
C ARG A 92 4.03 -8.56 5.78
N LYS A 93 4.47 -7.64 6.64
CA LYS A 93 3.64 -7.13 7.75
C LYS A 93 2.36 -6.46 7.28
N LEU A 94 2.43 -5.67 6.20
CA LEU A 94 1.25 -5.03 5.65
C LEU A 94 0.27 -6.05 5.06
N ILE A 95 0.78 -7.05 4.33
CA ILE A 95 -0.03 -8.15 3.78
C ILE A 95 -0.70 -8.94 4.90
N GLU A 96 0.04 -9.33 5.95
CA GLU A 96 -0.52 -10.05 7.10
C GLU A 96 -1.61 -9.23 7.80
N SER A 97 -1.37 -7.93 7.99
CA SER A 97 -2.37 -7.02 8.60
C SER A 97 -3.62 -6.92 7.74
N LYS A 98 -3.48 -6.77 6.42
CA LYS A 98 -4.61 -6.69 5.49
C LYS A 98 -5.36 -8.02 5.40
N LYS A 99 -4.64 -9.15 5.41
CA LYS A 99 -5.22 -10.51 5.46
C LYS A 99 -6.11 -10.67 6.69
N LYS A 100 -5.65 -10.24 7.87
CA LYS A 100 -6.48 -10.27 9.10
C LYS A 100 -7.76 -9.44 8.96
N GLN A 101 -7.69 -8.25 8.37
CA GLN A 101 -8.87 -7.41 8.12
C GLN A 101 -9.88 -8.10 7.19
N ILE A 102 -9.40 -8.74 6.12
CA ILE A 102 -10.23 -9.50 5.17
C ILE A 102 -10.88 -10.70 5.86
N ILE A 103 -10.12 -11.46 6.66
CA ILE A 103 -10.65 -12.62 7.42
C ILE A 103 -11.78 -12.17 8.35
N GLU A 104 -11.56 -11.10 9.12
CA GLU A 104 -12.55 -10.57 10.05
C GLU A 104 -13.81 -10.10 9.31
N PHE A 105 -13.62 -9.37 8.20
CA PHE A 105 -14.72 -8.92 7.36
C PHE A 105 -15.55 -10.09 6.85
N LEU A 106 -14.91 -11.12 6.28
CA LEU A 106 -15.62 -12.27 5.74
C LEU A 106 -16.31 -13.09 6.83
N SER A 107 -15.69 -13.25 8.01
CA SER A 107 -16.29 -14.00 9.11
C SER A 107 -17.59 -13.35 9.61
N ARG A 108 -17.64 -12.01 9.64
CA ARG A 108 -18.82 -11.26 10.06
C ARG A 108 -19.89 -11.12 8.99
N ASN A 109 -19.49 -11.01 7.72
CA ASN A 109 -20.38 -10.60 6.63
C ASN A 109 -20.72 -11.73 5.63
N SER A 110 -20.18 -12.93 5.84
CA SER A 110 -20.47 -14.08 4.97
C SER A 110 -20.99 -15.28 5.74
N ILE A 111 -21.83 -16.06 5.07
CA ILE A 111 -22.42 -17.29 5.57
C ILE A 111 -22.15 -18.46 4.63
N ASP A 112 -22.18 -19.66 5.17
CA ASP A 112 -22.32 -20.87 4.38
C ASP A 112 -23.77 -20.95 3.86
N PRO A 113 -24.00 -20.96 2.53
CA PRO A 113 -25.36 -21.06 1.98
C PRO A 113 -26.07 -22.38 2.31
N ARG A 114 -25.34 -23.42 2.76
CA ARG A 114 -25.90 -24.74 3.08
C ARG A 114 -26.46 -24.78 4.50
N THR A 115 -25.76 -24.15 5.45
CA THR A 115 -26.14 -24.16 6.89
C THR A 115 -26.76 -22.85 7.35
N GLY A 116 -26.57 -21.76 6.60
CA GLY A 116 -26.99 -20.42 6.97
C GLY A 116 -26.10 -19.76 8.05
N LEU A 117 -25.05 -20.44 8.52
CA LEU A 117 -24.19 -19.98 9.61
C LEU A 117 -22.94 -19.26 9.10
N PRO A 118 -22.38 -18.31 9.87
CA PRO A 118 -21.12 -17.65 9.53
C PRO A 118 -19.93 -18.62 9.59
N HIS A 119 -18.92 -18.34 8.77
CA HIS A 119 -17.68 -19.11 8.77
C HIS A 119 -16.74 -18.62 9.89
N PRO A 120 -16.18 -19.51 10.73
CA PRO A 120 -15.17 -19.11 11.72
C PRO A 120 -13.94 -18.48 11.06
N PRO A 121 -13.28 -17.48 11.70
CA PRO A 121 -12.09 -16.82 11.14
C PRO A 121 -11.00 -17.79 10.69
N LYS A 122 -10.76 -18.85 11.48
CA LYS A 122 -9.75 -19.87 11.16
C LYS A 122 -10.08 -20.65 9.88
N ARG A 123 -11.36 -20.90 9.60
CA ARG A 123 -11.78 -21.61 8.38
C ARG A 123 -11.50 -20.77 7.13
N ILE A 124 -11.74 -19.46 7.22
CA ILE A 124 -11.47 -18.50 6.14
C ILE A 124 -9.97 -18.33 5.93
N GLU A 125 -9.20 -18.25 7.01
CA GLU A 125 -7.73 -18.18 6.94
C GLU A 125 -7.14 -19.36 6.15
N LEU A 126 -7.55 -20.59 6.48
CA LEU A 126 -7.11 -21.80 5.78
C LEU A 126 -7.53 -21.80 4.31
N ALA A 127 -8.76 -21.36 4.02
CA ALA A 127 -9.24 -21.28 2.64
C ALA A 127 -8.48 -20.23 1.80
N LEU A 128 -8.07 -19.11 2.41
CA LEU A 128 -7.23 -18.09 1.74
C LEU A 128 -5.84 -18.64 1.39
N GLU A 129 -5.27 -19.46 2.26
CA GLU A 129 -3.98 -20.11 2.04
C GLU A 129 -4.05 -21.15 0.93
N GLU A 130 -5.09 -21.99 0.95
CA GLU A 130 -5.36 -23.01 -0.07
C GLU A 130 -5.61 -22.38 -1.44
N ALA A 131 -6.40 -21.30 -1.49
CA ALA A 131 -6.69 -20.54 -2.70
C ALA A 131 -5.50 -19.73 -3.23
N ARG A 132 -4.42 -19.62 -2.45
CA ARG A 132 -3.22 -18.79 -2.77
C ARG A 132 -3.58 -17.37 -3.19
N VAL A 133 -4.54 -16.76 -2.49
CA VAL A 133 -5.04 -15.42 -2.85
C VAL A 133 -3.93 -14.38 -2.65
N SER A 134 -3.64 -13.62 -3.70
CA SER A 134 -2.75 -12.46 -3.62
C SER A 134 -3.49 -11.29 -2.98
N ILE A 135 -2.98 -10.80 -1.85
CA ILE A 135 -3.55 -9.67 -1.11
C ILE A 135 -2.71 -8.43 -1.35
N ASP A 136 -3.38 -7.36 -1.77
CA ASP A 136 -2.75 -6.07 -1.93
C ASP A 136 -2.81 -5.32 -0.59
N PRO A 137 -1.66 -5.05 0.07
CA PRO A 137 -1.64 -4.37 1.36
C PRO A 137 -2.22 -2.95 1.34
N PHE A 138 -2.26 -2.36 0.16
CA PHE A 138 -2.48 -0.95 -0.06
C PHE A 138 -3.88 -0.64 -0.59
N LYS A 139 -4.55 -1.63 -1.20
CA LYS A 139 -5.96 -1.50 -1.53
C LYS A 139 -6.83 -1.58 -0.26
N PRO A 140 -7.91 -0.78 -0.16
CA PRO A 140 -8.91 -0.97 0.89
C PRO A 140 -9.55 -2.37 0.75
N VAL A 141 -10.13 -2.88 1.84
CA VAL A 141 -10.69 -4.24 1.87
C VAL A 141 -11.80 -4.34 0.84
N GLU A 142 -12.67 -3.33 0.79
CA GLU A 142 -13.83 -3.19 -0.07
C GLU A 142 -13.45 -3.25 -1.56
N ALA A 143 -12.29 -2.68 -1.94
CA ALA A 143 -11.85 -2.67 -3.33
C ALA A 143 -11.33 -4.02 -3.83
N GLN A 144 -10.90 -4.92 -2.94
CA GLN A 144 -10.36 -6.24 -3.31
C GLN A 144 -11.23 -7.42 -2.84
N ILE A 145 -12.25 -7.18 -2.00
CA ILE A 145 -13.05 -8.24 -1.37
C ILE A 145 -13.77 -9.12 -2.39
N ASN A 146 -14.24 -8.54 -3.50
CA ASN A 146 -14.93 -9.29 -4.54
C ASN A 146 -14.01 -10.27 -5.26
N ASP A 147 -12.74 -9.90 -5.46
CA ASP A 147 -11.73 -10.78 -6.05
C ASP A 147 -11.40 -11.93 -5.11
N VAL A 148 -11.22 -11.62 -3.82
CA VAL A 148 -10.99 -12.61 -2.77
C VAL A 148 -12.14 -13.61 -2.71
N ILE A 149 -13.39 -13.15 -2.74
CA ILE A 149 -14.56 -14.03 -2.69
C ILE A 149 -14.65 -14.93 -3.90
N ARG A 150 -14.36 -14.41 -5.10
CA ARG A 150 -14.33 -15.22 -6.31
C ARG A 150 -13.33 -16.35 -6.20
N ALA A 151 -12.14 -16.08 -5.68
CA ALA A 151 -11.11 -17.11 -5.45
C ALA A 151 -11.55 -18.12 -4.38
N LEU A 152 -12.14 -17.65 -3.27
CA LEU A 152 -12.57 -18.52 -2.17
C LEU A 152 -13.73 -19.46 -2.54
N ARG A 153 -14.63 -19.07 -3.45
CA ARG A 153 -15.80 -19.89 -3.83
C ARG A 153 -15.45 -21.27 -4.40
N ALA A 154 -14.23 -21.45 -4.93
CA ALA A 154 -13.75 -22.75 -5.40
C ALA A 154 -13.50 -23.75 -4.25
N ILE A 155 -13.23 -23.25 -3.03
CA ILE A 155 -12.81 -24.05 -1.86
C ILE A 155 -13.85 -24.00 -0.74
N LEU A 156 -14.50 -22.85 -0.57
CA LEU A 156 -15.43 -22.56 0.52
C LEU A 156 -16.74 -22.02 -0.05
N PRO A 157 -17.89 -22.70 0.16
CA PRO A 157 -19.19 -22.17 -0.22
C PRO A 157 -19.46 -20.90 0.60
N LEU A 158 -19.49 -19.76 -0.10
CA LEU A 158 -19.54 -18.45 0.54
C LEU A 158 -20.58 -17.56 -0.14
N LYS A 159 -21.52 -17.06 0.67
CA LYS A 159 -22.51 -16.06 0.28
C LYS A 159 -22.37 -14.85 1.21
N ILE A 160 -22.20 -13.66 0.65
CA ILE A 160 -22.34 -12.43 1.43
C ILE A 160 -23.82 -12.26 1.77
N GLY A 161 -24.15 -12.12 3.05
CA GLY A 161 -25.44 -11.58 3.46
C GLY A 161 -25.44 -10.10 3.09
N LYS A 162 -26.43 -9.63 2.30
CA LYS A 162 -26.54 -8.22 1.86
C LYS A 162 -26.08 -7.27 2.97
N VAL A 163 -24.91 -6.66 2.81
CA VAL A 163 -24.55 -5.48 3.58
C VAL A 163 -24.91 -4.28 2.68
N ILE A 164 -25.67 -3.40 3.30
CA ILE A 164 -26.35 -2.21 2.80
C ILE A 164 -25.42 -1.33 1.95
N ALA A 165 -25.98 -0.76 0.89
CA ALA A 165 -25.37 0.24 0.03
C ALA A 165 -25.01 1.53 0.79
#